data_AF-A0A2V7KVT0-F1
#
_entry.id   AF-A0A2V7KVT0-F1
#
_cell.length_a   1.000
_cell.length_b   1.000
_cell.length_c   1.000
_cell.angle_alpha   90.00
_cell.angle_beta   90.00
_cell.angle_gamma   90.00
#
_symmetry.space_group_name_H-M   'P 1'
#
loop_
_entity.id
_entity.type
_entity.pdbx_description
1 polymer ?
#
loop_
_entity_poly.entity_id
_entity_poly.type
_entity_poly.pdbx_seq_one_letter_code
_entity_poly.pdbx_strand_id
1 'polypeptide(L)'
;MRIIVTLAGLSLIASSAVAQQPTAQPAGAPVSPASQFGLIVFPSDNQTKDQQLLDEQQCYGWAKENTGIDPATVKANTDSAARAAQAKTDSATKGAAVGGAARGAVGGAAIGAIAGDAGTGAAIGAAAGAVGGRRARKQASAQAAQAGAAQSQQQVAQKIDTFKKGMTACLEGRKYSVK
;
A
#
# COMPACT_ATOMS: atom_id res chain seq x y z
N MET A 1 -35.08 55.79 59.23
CA MET A 1 -34.01 56.81 59.15
C MET A 1 -33.07 56.64 60.34
N ARG A 2 -31.91 56.03 60.12
CA ARG A 2 -30.64 56.35 60.79
C ARG A 2 -29.53 55.49 60.19
N ILE A 3 -28.66 56.21 59.49
CA ILE A 3 -27.42 55.75 58.87
C ILE A 3 -26.38 55.60 59.98
N ILE A 4 -25.67 54.47 60.01
CA ILE A 4 -24.38 54.36 60.68
C ILE A 4 -23.41 53.71 59.69
N VAL A 5 -22.47 54.55 59.24
CA VAL A 5 -21.27 54.22 58.48
C VAL A 5 -20.15 53.91 59.47
N THR A 6 -19.34 52.88 59.20
CA THR A 6 -17.96 52.58 59.65
C THR A 6 -17.77 51.06 59.46
N LEU A 7 -16.64 50.45 59.11
CA LEU A 7 -15.23 50.81 59.05
C LEU A 7 -14.52 49.75 58.18
N ALA A 8 -13.48 50.18 57.47
CA ALA A 8 -12.32 49.43 56.97
C ALA A 8 -12.32 47.89 57.02
N GLY A 9 -12.22 47.27 55.84
CA GLY A 9 -11.81 45.88 55.66
C GLY A 9 -11.07 45.70 54.34
N LEU A 10 -9.87 46.29 54.24
CA LEU A 10 -8.95 46.09 53.13
C LEU A 10 -8.44 44.63 53.17
N SER A 11 -9.21 43.72 52.56
CA SER A 11 -8.78 42.33 52.38
C SER A 11 -7.74 42.29 51.26
N LEU A 12 -6.47 42.23 51.65
CA LEU A 12 -5.36 41.78 50.83
C LEU A 12 -5.65 40.34 50.37
N ILE A 13 -6.11 40.20 49.13
CA ILE A 13 -6.16 38.90 48.47
C ILE A 13 -4.71 38.57 48.11
N ALA A 14 -4.09 37.70 48.91
CA ALA A 14 -2.81 37.12 48.60
C ALA A 14 -2.96 36.32 47.30
N SER A 15 -2.47 36.87 46.20
CA SER A 15 -2.24 36.14 44.95
C SER A 15 -1.20 35.06 45.22
N SER A 16 -1.65 33.86 45.59
CA SER A 16 -0.81 32.67 45.52
C SER A 16 -0.49 32.43 44.05
N ALA A 17 0.70 32.87 43.64
CA ALA A 17 1.31 32.50 42.38
C ALA A 17 1.39 30.98 42.33
N VAL A 18 0.45 30.36 41.59
CA VAL A 18 0.64 28.99 41.14
C VAL A 18 1.83 29.06 40.19
N ALA A 19 2.99 28.58 40.64
CA ALA A 19 4.09 28.30 39.76
C ALA A 19 3.59 27.24 38.77
N GLN A 20 3.22 27.68 37.57
CA GLN A 20 3.01 26.79 36.44
C GLN A 20 4.36 26.14 36.16
N GLN A 21 4.61 24.98 36.75
CA GLN A 21 5.66 24.11 36.28
C GLN A 21 5.37 23.82 34.81
N PRO A 22 6.31 24.13 33.90
CA PRO A 22 6.21 23.67 32.53
C PRO A 22 6.09 22.15 32.60
N THR A 23 4.93 21.59 32.25
CA THR A 23 4.85 20.17 31.95
C THR A 23 5.73 19.97 30.73
N ALA A 24 6.97 19.56 30.97
CA ALA A 24 7.88 19.12 29.95
C ALA A 24 7.15 18.02 29.16
N GLN A 25 6.63 18.42 28.00
CA GLN A 25 6.10 17.52 27.00
C GLN A 25 7.22 16.51 26.72
N PRO A 26 7.02 15.21 26.95
CA PRO A 26 8.11 14.25 26.82
C PRO A 26 8.68 14.34 25.41
N ALA A 27 9.95 14.74 25.31
CA ALA A 27 10.72 14.64 24.10
C ALA A 27 10.72 13.17 23.67
N GLY A 28 10.15 12.90 22.49
CA GLY A 28 10.22 11.63 21.74
C GLY A 28 10.21 10.34 22.57
N ALA A 29 9.01 9.81 22.87
CA ALA A 29 8.91 8.42 23.30
C ALA A 29 9.59 7.51 22.24
N PRO A 30 10.33 6.46 22.66
CA PRO A 30 10.94 5.52 21.72
C PRO A 30 9.86 4.93 20.81
N VAL A 31 10.14 4.92 19.50
CA VAL A 31 9.21 4.44 18.47
C VAL A 31 8.92 2.96 18.70
N SER A 32 7.67 2.64 19.04
CA SER A 32 7.18 1.28 19.23
C SER A 32 7.26 0.50 17.90
N PRO A 33 7.94 -0.67 17.84
CA PRO A 33 7.98 -1.50 16.64
C PRO A 33 6.60 -1.86 16.11
N ALA A 34 5.64 -2.11 17.00
CA ALA A 34 4.27 -2.47 16.61
C ALA A 34 3.56 -1.32 15.87
N SER A 35 3.82 -0.08 16.29
CA SER A 35 3.27 1.14 15.69
C SER A 35 3.71 1.32 14.22
N GLN A 36 4.91 0.85 13.86
CA GLN A 36 5.42 0.92 12.47
C GLN A 36 4.57 0.10 11.50
N PHE A 37 3.87 -0.90 12.02
CA PHE A 37 2.98 -1.76 11.26
C PHE A 37 1.51 -1.33 11.42
N GLY A 38 1.25 -0.18 12.03
CA GLY A 38 -0.10 0.31 12.29
C GLY A 38 -0.86 -0.55 13.30
N LEU A 39 -0.16 -1.30 14.16
CA LEU A 39 -0.77 -1.97 15.30
C LEU A 39 -0.86 -0.99 16.47
N ILE A 40 -2.02 -0.98 17.12
CA ILE A 40 -2.26 -0.20 18.33
C ILE A 40 -2.17 -1.16 19.52
N VAL A 41 -1.13 -1.00 20.34
CA VAL A 41 -0.83 -1.89 21.46
C VAL A 41 -1.18 -1.20 22.78
N PHE A 42 -2.07 -1.81 23.55
CA PHE A 42 -2.51 -1.34 24.85
C PHE A 42 -2.08 -2.32 25.96
N PRO A 43 -1.32 -1.87 26.97
CA PRO A 43 -0.98 -2.71 28.13
C PRO A 43 -2.24 -3.01 28.93
N SER A 44 -2.52 -4.28 29.19
CA SER A 44 -3.74 -4.70 29.92
C SER A 44 -3.48 -5.03 31.39
N ASP A 45 -2.21 -4.98 31.83
CA ASP A 45 -1.77 -5.17 33.21
C ASP A 45 -0.86 -3.99 33.65
N ASN A 46 0.02 -4.20 34.63
CA ASN A 46 0.97 -3.19 35.11
C ASN A 46 2.26 -3.09 34.26
N GLN A 47 2.18 -3.28 32.93
CA GLN A 47 3.36 -3.20 32.07
C GLN A 47 3.81 -1.74 31.90
N THR A 48 5.09 -1.47 32.19
CA THR A 48 5.69 -0.14 31.93
C THR A 48 5.94 0.05 30.43
N LYS A 49 6.17 1.31 30.02
CA LYS A 49 6.54 1.62 28.63
C LYS A 49 7.84 0.93 28.20
N ASP A 50 8.82 0.85 29.09
CA ASP A 50 10.09 0.16 28.80
C ASP A 50 9.88 -1.34 28.63
N GLN A 51 9.03 -1.95 29.47
CA GLN A 51 8.65 -3.34 29.33
C GLN A 51 7.92 -3.57 28.00
N GLN A 52 6.97 -2.70 27.64
CA GLN A 52 6.27 -2.77 26.36
C GLN A 52 7.24 -2.72 25.18
N LEU A 53 8.24 -1.84 25.21
CA LEU A 53 9.21 -1.74 24.12
C LEU A 53 10.05 -3.02 24.00
N LEU A 54 10.51 -3.58 25.12
CA LEU A 54 11.22 -4.87 25.13
C LEU A 54 10.36 -6.01 24.61
N ASP A 55 9.09 -6.04 25.01
CA ASP A 55 8.12 -7.06 24.65
C ASP A 55 7.81 -7.00 23.16
N GLU A 56 7.62 -5.81 22.60
CA GLU A 56 7.42 -5.56 21.17
C GLU A 56 8.63 -6.00 20.34
N GLN A 57 9.86 -5.75 20.81
CA GLN A 57 11.07 -6.20 20.12
C GLN A 57 11.20 -7.73 20.13
N GLN A 58 10.90 -8.36 21.27
CA GLN A 58 10.89 -9.83 21.37
C GLN A 58 9.80 -10.44 20.49
N CYS A 59 8.61 -9.85 20.48
CA CYS A 59 7.50 -10.31 19.64
C CYS A 59 7.75 -10.07 18.14
N TYR A 60 8.48 -9.01 17.78
CA TYR A 60 8.96 -8.80 16.42
C TYR A 60 9.91 -9.95 15.99
N GLY A 61 10.87 -10.31 16.85
CA GLY A 61 11.76 -11.45 16.62
C GLY A 61 11.01 -12.77 16.49
N TRP A 62 10.11 -13.04 17.43
CA TRP A 62 9.27 -14.24 17.44
C TRP A 62 8.39 -14.33 16.19
N ALA A 63 7.77 -13.23 15.76
CA ALA A 63 6.95 -13.20 14.56
C ALA A 63 7.77 -13.49 13.30
N LYS A 64 9.00 -13.00 13.20
CA LYS A 64 9.91 -13.35 12.10
C LYS A 64 10.22 -14.85 12.08
N GLU A 65 10.58 -15.44 13.22
CA GLU A 65 10.90 -16.87 13.32
C GLU A 65 9.69 -17.76 13.01
N ASN A 66 8.51 -17.41 13.52
CA ASN A 66 7.31 -18.23 13.35
C ASN A 66 6.69 -18.13 11.95
N THR A 67 6.77 -16.96 11.33
CA THR A 67 6.17 -16.75 9.99
C THR A 67 7.18 -16.97 8.86
N GLY A 68 8.48 -16.93 9.16
CA GLY A 68 9.56 -16.88 8.16
C GLY A 68 9.57 -15.59 7.34
N ILE A 69 8.89 -14.54 7.80
CA ILE A 69 8.73 -13.26 7.09
C ILE A 69 9.52 -12.18 7.82
N ASP A 70 10.50 -11.60 7.15
CA ASP A 70 11.16 -10.39 7.61
C ASP A 70 10.58 -9.15 6.91
N PRO A 71 9.78 -8.33 7.61
CA PRO A 71 9.16 -7.15 7.00
C PRO A 71 10.18 -6.10 6.51
N ALA A 72 11.43 -6.13 6.98
CA ALA A 72 12.48 -5.25 6.46
C ALA A 72 12.92 -5.65 5.03
N THR A 73 12.84 -6.95 4.70
CA THR A 73 13.26 -7.49 3.40
C THR A 73 12.10 -7.67 2.42
N VAL A 74 10.86 -7.71 2.90
CA VAL A 74 9.68 -7.75 2.03
C VAL A 74 9.55 -6.42 1.27
N LYS A 75 9.78 -6.48 -0.05
CA LYS A 75 9.68 -5.35 -0.97
C LYS A 75 8.82 -5.76 -2.15
N ALA A 76 7.99 -4.83 -2.66
CA ALA A 76 7.27 -5.05 -3.90
C ALA A 76 8.27 -5.03 -5.05
N ASN A 77 8.44 -6.16 -5.73
CA ASN A 77 9.31 -6.24 -6.89
C ASN A 77 8.51 -5.88 -8.15
N THR A 78 8.31 -4.58 -8.34
CA THR A 78 7.54 -4.02 -9.47
C THR A 78 8.21 -4.23 -10.81
N ASP A 79 9.55 -4.39 -10.82
CA ASP A 79 10.34 -4.55 -12.04
C ASP A 79 10.18 -5.93 -12.66
N SER A 80 10.05 -6.96 -11.82
CA SER A 80 9.86 -8.36 -12.26
C SER A 80 8.49 -8.58 -12.88
N ALA A 81 7.45 -7.92 -12.37
CA ALA A 81 6.10 -7.97 -12.90
C ALA A 81 6.00 -7.33 -14.30
N ALA A 82 6.69 -6.21 -14.52
CA ALA A 82 6.77 -5.55 -15.82
C ALA A 82 7.48 -6.42 -16.87
N ARG A 83 8.59 -7.08 -16.50
CA ARG A 83 9.35 -7.97 -17.40
C ARG A 83 8.59 -9.25 -17.74
N ALA A 84 7.87 -9.85 -16.80
CA ALA A 84 7.06 -11.06 -17.04
C ALA A 84 5.86 -10.78 -17.97
N ALA A 85 5.21 -9.61 -17.83
CA ALA A 85 4.13 -9.18 -18.71
C ALA A 85 4.62 -8.93 -20.16
N GLN A 86 5.83 -8.39 -20.31
CA GLN A 86 6.49 -8.22 -21.61
C GLN A 86 6.83 -9.59 -22.24
N ALA A 87 7.46 -10.49 -21.48
CA ALA A 87 7.86 -11.81 -21.97
C ALA A 87 6.67 -12.68 -22.43
N LYS A 88 5.54 -12.65 -21.72
CA LYS A 88 4.31 -13.34 -22.15
C LYS A 88 3.68 -12.72 -23.40
N THR A 89 3.73 -11.39 -23.52
CA THR A 89 3.22 -10.70 -24.71
C THR A 89 4.07 -11.00 -25.94
N ASP A 90 5.40 -10.99 -25.79
CA ASP A 90 6.34 -11.23 -26.90
C ASP A 90 6.25 -12.67 -27.43
N SER A 91 6.09 -13.65 -26.53
CA SER A 91 5.95 -15.06 -26.88
C SER A 91 4.63 -15.36 -27.63
N ALA A 92 3.54 -14.67 -27.28
CA ALA A 92 2.25 -14.81 -27.95
C ALA A 92 2.17 -14.04 -29.30
N THR A 93 3.05 -13.05 -29.51
CA THR A 93 2.89 -12.07 -30.60
C THR A 93 3.65 -12.41 -31.89
N LYS A 94 4.62 -13.34 -31.85
CA LYS A 94 5.37 -13.74 -33.06
C LYS A 94 4.44 -14.26 -34.19
N GLY A 95 3.29 -14.85 -33.84
CA GLY A 95 2.22 -15.20 -34.79
C GLY A 95 1.08 -14.17 -34.92
N ALA A 96 0.83 -13.34 -33.90
CA ALA A 96 -0.30 -12.41 -33.87
C ALA A 96 -0.13 -11.18 -34.78
N ALA A 97 1.12 -10.74 -35.03
CA ALA A 97 1.38 -9.64 -35.97
C ALA A 97 1.03 -10.04 -37.43
N VAL A 98 1.33 -11.28 -37.81
CA VAL A 98 0.94 -11.88 -39.09
C VAL A 98 -0.57 -12.12 -39.12
N GLY A 99 -1.17 -12.60 -38.02
CA GLY A 99 -2.60 -12.82 -37.90
C GLY A 99 -3.44 -11.53 -38.03
N GLY A 100 -2.99 -10.41 -37.47
CA GLY A 100 -3.67 -9.12 -37.56
C GLY A 100 -3.65 -8.52 -38.97
N ALA A 101 -2.50 -8.61 -39.65
CA ALA A 101 -2.37 -8.18 -41.04
C ALA A 101 -3.16 -9.10 -41.99
N ALA A 102 -3.11 -10.41 -41.80
CA ALA A 102 -3.86 -11.37 -42.62
C ALA A 102 -5.38 -11.22 -42.45
N ARG A 103 -5.89 -11.10 -41.22
CA ARG A 103 -7.32 -10.84 -40.97
C ARG A 103 -7.77 -9.50 -41.53
N GLY A 104 -6.92 -8.47 -41.40
CA GLY A 104 -7.15 -7.16 -42.00
C GLY A 104 -7.22 -7.24 -43.53
N ALA A 105 -6.31 -8.00 -44.15
CA ALA A 105 -6.28 -8.19 -45.60
C ALA A 105 -7.53 -8.90 -46.12
N VAL A 106 -7.98 -9.96 -45.44
CA VAL A 106 -9.19 -10.69 -45.82
C VAL A 106 -10.44 -9.81 -45.68
N GLY A 107 -10.58 -9.08 -44.58
CA GLY A 107 -11.70 -8.16 -44.38
C GLY A 107 -11.68 -7.00 -45.38
N GLY A 108 -10.50 -6.44 -45.64
CA GLY A 108 -10.32 -5.36 -46.62
C GLY A 108 -10.54 -5.82 -48.06
N ALA A 109 -10.16 -7.04 -48.41
CA ALA A 109 -10.41 -7.63 -49.73
C ALA A 109 -11.91 -7.81 -49.99
N ALA A 110 -12.67 -8.27 -48.98
CA ALA A 110 -14.11 -8.43 -49.09
C ALA A 110 -14.82 -7.08 -49.32
N ILE A 111 -14.39 -6.02 -48.64
CA ILE A 111 -14.94 -4.67 -48.81
C ILE A 111 -14.48 -4.06 -50.15
N GLY A 112 -13.22 -4.23 -50.52
CA GLY A 112 -12.65 -3.74 -51.78
C GLY A 112 -13.25 -4.41 -53.02
N ALA A 113 -13.59 -5.70 -52.93
CA ALA A 113 -14.27 -6.43 -54.01
C ALA A 113 -15.65 -5.83 -54.32
N ILE A 114 -16.36 -5.30 -53.31
CA ILE A 114 -17.64 -4.61 -53.49
C ILE A 114 -17.44 -3.24 -54.16
N ALA A 115 -16.30 -2.59 -53.92
CA ALA A 115 -15.93 -1.29 -54.48
C ALA A 115 -15.15 -1.36 -55.82
N GLY A 116 -14.95 -2.57 -56.37
CA GLY A 116 -14.31 -2.78 -57.68
C GLY A 116 -12.80 -3.08 -57.65
N ASP A 117 -12.15 -3.11 -56.48
CA ASP A 117 -10.74 -3.49 -56.35
C ASP A 117 -10.46 -4.18 -55.01
N ALA A 118 -10.52 -5.52 -55.04
CA ALA A 118 -10.21 -6.38 -53.91
C ALA A 118 -8.72 -6.29 -53.49
N GLY A 119 -7.81 -6.03 -54.43
CA GLY A 119 -6.37 -5.97 -54.16
C GLY A 119 -6.00 -4.73 -53.37
N THR A 120 -6.53 -3.57 -53.78
CA THR A 120 -6.37 -2.31 -53.04
C THR A 120 -7.05 -2.38 -51.68
N GLY A 121 -8.26 -2.95 -51.59
CA GLY A 121 -8.95 -3.18 -50.32
C GLY A 121 -8.16 -4.11 -49.38
N ALA A 122 -7.56 -5.18 -49.90
CA ALA A 122 -6.72 -6.10 -49.14
C ALA A 122 -5.48 -5.41 -48.57
N ALA A 123 -4.78 -4.61 -49.37
CA ALA A 123 -3.59 -3.89 -48.93
C ALA A 123 -3.92 -2.87 -47.83
N ILE A 124 -5.01 -2.10 -48.01
CA ILE A 124 -5.49 -1.13 -47.01
C ILE A 124 -5.90 -1.85 -45.73
N GLY A 125 -6.66 -2.94 -45.84
CA GLY A 125 -7.08 -3.75 -44.70
C GLY A 125 -5.91 -4.38 -43.96
N ALA A 126 -4.89 -4.87 -44.67
CA ALA A 126 -3.67 -5.43 -44.08
C ALA A 126 -2.90 -4.39 -43.25
N ALA A 127 -2.72 -3.19 -43.81
CA ALA A 127 -2.08 -2.07 -43.13
C ALA A 127 -2.89 -1.63 -41.89
N ALA A 128 -4.20 -1.47 -42.03
CA ALA A 128 -5.10 -1.12 -40.93
C ALA A 128 -5.09 -2.18 -39.83
N GLY A 129 -5.13 -3.47 -40.18
CA GLY A 129 -5.06 -4.60 -39.23
C GLY A 129 -3.71 -4.70 -38.52
N ALA A 130 -2.60 -4.40 -39.21
CA ALA A 130 -1.27 -4.36 -38.61
C ALA A 130 -1.13 -3.23 -37.57
N VAL A 131 -1.68 -2.05 -37.88
CA VAL A 131 -1.71 -0.89 -36.97
C VAL A 131 -2.65 -1.13 -35.80
N GLY A 132 -3.87 -1.62 -36.06
CA GLY A 132 -4.85 -1.97 -35.04
C GLY A 132 -4.32 -3.03 -34.07
N GLY A 133 -3.69 -4.08 -34.61
CA GLY A 133 -3.00 -5.10 -33.81
C GLY A 133 -1.90 -4.51 -32.93
N ARG A 134 -1.11 -3.54 -33.45
CA ARG A 134 -0.09 -2.81 -32.67
C ARG A 134 -0.64 -2.01 -31.52
N ARG A 135 -1.84 -1.44 -31.69
CA ARG A 135 -2.49 -0.71 -30.61
C ARG A 135 -3.07 -1.67 -29.56
N ALA A 136 -3.74 -2.73 -30.00
CA ALA A 136 -4.30 -3.74 -29.11
C ALA A 136 -3.23 -4.40 -28.22
N ARG A 137 -2.07 -4.76 -28.78
CA ARG A 137 -0.96 -5.34 -28.01
C ARG A 137 -0.33 -4.37 -27.01
N LYS A 138 -0.21 -3.09 -27.36
CA LYS A 138 0.24 -2.05 -26.42
C LYS A 138 -0.74 -1.88 -25.25
N GLN A 139 -2.04 -1.99 -25.51
CA GLN A 139 -3.06 -1.92 -24.47
C GLN A 139 -3.05 -3.17 -23.59
N ALA A 140 -2.93 -4.36 -24.18
CA ALA A 140 -2.84 -5.62 -23.44
C ALA A 140 -1.58 -5.70 -22.58
N SER A 141 -0.42 -5.26 -23.08
CA SER A 141 0.81 -5.23 -22.29
C SER A 141 0.76 -4.21 -21.15
N ALA A 142 0.15 -3.05 -21.37
CA ALA A 142 -0.08 -2.06 -20.31
C ALA A 142 -1.00 -2.61 -19.21
N GLN A 143 -2.11 -3.28 -19.58
CA GLN A 143 -3.02 -3.93 -18.64
C GLN A 143 -2.33 -5.06 -17.86
N ALA A 144 -1.54 -5.90 -18.53
CA ALA A 144 -0.80 -6.98 -17.88
C ALA A 144 0.29 -6.45 -16.93
N ALA A 145 0.96 -5.36 -17.28
CA ALA A 145 1.93 -4.71 -16.40
C ALA A 145 1.25 -4.13 -15.15
N GLN A 146 0.09 -3.49 -15.31
CA GLN A 146 -0.70 -2.96 -14.19
C GLN A 146 -1.21 -4.10 -13.28
N ALA A 147 -1.74 -5.17 -13.85
CA ALA A 147 -2.21 -6.34 -13.11
C ALA A 147 -1.07 -7.03 -12.35
N GLY A 148 0.10 -7.19 -12.97
CA GLY A 148 1.29 -7.76 -12.33
C GLY A 148 1.80 -6.90 -11.17
N ALA A 149 1.83 -5.58 -11.34
CA ALA A 149 2.20 -4.66 -10.26
C ALA A 149 1.22 -4.75 -9.08
N ALA A 150 -0.09 -4.74 -9.35
CA ALA A 150 -1.12 -4.89 -8.32
C ALA A 150 -1.00 -6.23 -7.56
N GLN A 151 -0.79 -7.33 -8.29
CA GLN A 151 -0.59 -8.65 -7.68
C GLN A 151 0.66 -8.69 -6.79
N SER A 152 1.77 -8.08 -7.23
CA SER A 152 3.00 -8.02 -6.42
C SER A 152 2.81 -7.25 -5.12
N GLN A 153 2.06 -6.15 -5.16
CA GLN A 153 1.74 -5.36 -3.97
C GLN A 153 0.80 -6.13 -3.04
N GLN A 154 -0.19 -6.84 -3.58
CA GLN A 154 -1.05 -7.71 -2.77
C GLN A 154 -0.25 -8.79 -2.06
N GLN A 155 0.70 -9.46 -2.72
CA GLN A 155 1.52 -10.48 -2.06
C GLN A 155 2.38 -9.89 -0.93
N VAL A 156 2.96 -8.71 -1.13
CA VAL A 156 3.67 -7.99 -0.06
C VAL A 156 2.74 -7.68 1.10
N ALA A 157 1.56 -7.12 0.82
CA ALA A 157 0.58 -6.80 1.85
C ALA A 157 0.16 -8.05 2.64
N GLN A 158 -0.05 -9.19 1.98
CA GLN A 158 -0.37 -10.47 2.63
C GLN A 158 0.78 -10.97 3.52
N LYS A 159 2.03 -10.82 3.09
CA LYS A 159 3.20 -11.18 3.91
C LYS A 159 3.30 -10.29 5.15
N ILE A 160 3.12 -8.99 4.98
CA ILE A 160 3.09 -8.05 6.10
C ILE A 160 1.91 -8.34 7.05
N ASP A 161 0.73 -8.66 6.53
CA ASP A 161 -0.43 -9.03 7.34
C ASP A 161 -0.20 -10.33 8.14
N THR A 162 0.43 -11.33 7.52
CA THR A 162 0.82 -12.56 8.20
C THR A 162 1.82 -12.29 9.32
N PHE A 163 2.81 -11.43 9.06
CA PHE A 163 3.75 -10.97 10.09
C PHE A 163 3.04 -10.24 11.24
N LYS A 164 2.13 -9.31 10.92
CA LYS A 164 1.32 -8.58 11.91
C LYS A 164 0.55 -9.54 12.81
N LYS A 165 -0.11 -10.55 12.23
CA LYS A 165 -0.83 -11.59 12.98
C LYS A 165 0.06 -12.33 13.97
N GLY A 166 1.29 -12.68 13.56
CA GLY A 166 2.27 -13.29 14.46
C GLY A 166 2.64 -12.36 15.62
N MET A 167 2.93 -11.10 15.32
CA MET A 167 3.28 -10.11 16.34
C MET A 167 2.11 -9.86 17.31
N THR A 168 0.89 -9.73 16.80
CA THR A 168 -0.35 -9.65 17.57
C THR A 168 -0.50 -10.83 18.51
N ALA A 169 -0.37 -12.07 18.01
CA ALA A 169 -0.51 -13.27 18.82
C ALA A 169 0.50 -13.34 19.98
N CYS A 170 1.76 -12.95 19.72
CA CYS A 170 2.78 -12.88 20.77
C CYS A 170 2.44 -11.83 21.84
N LEU A 171 2.03 -10.63 21.41
CA LEU A 171 1.67 -9.54 22.32
C LEU A 171 0.42 -9.89 23.15
N GLU A 172 -0.59 -10.49 22.54
CA GLU A 172 -1.79 -10.98 23.23
C GLU A 172 -1.45 -12.03 24.29
N GLY A 173 -0.54 -12.97 23.98
CA GLY A 173 -0.02 -13.93 24.94
C GLY A 173 0.68 -13.30 26.15
N ARG A 174 1.20 -12.07 25.99
CA ARG A 174 1.86 -11.28 27.04
C ARG A 174 0.94 -10.27 27.72
N LYS A 175 -0.38 -10.41 27.54
CA LYS A 175 -1.40 -9.55 28.17
C LYS A 175 -1.38 -8.11 27.62
N TYR A 176 -1.14 -7.97 26.32
CA TYR A 176 -1.43 -6.73 25.59
C TYR A 176 -2.73 -6.91 24.78
N SER A 177 -3.51 -5.84 24.69
CA SER A 177 -4.61 -5.75 23.73
C SER A 177 -4.08 -5.08 22.46
N VAL A 178 -4.18 -5.76 21.32
CA VAL A 178 -3.67 -5.26 20.03
C VAL A 178 -4.80 -5.08 19.03
N LYS A 179 -4.77 -4.00 18.26
CA LYS A 179 -5.73 -3.69 17.19
C LYS A 179 -5.02 -3.28 15.91
#